data_AF-A8U3I6-F1
#
_entry.id   AF-A8U3I6-F1
#
_cell.length_a   1.000
_cell.length_b   1.000
_cell.length_c   1.000
_cell.angle_alpha   90.00
_cell.angle_beta   90.00
_cell.angle_gamma   90.00
#
_symmetry.space_group_name_H-M   'P 1'
#
loop_
_entity.id
_entity.type
_entity.pdbx_description
1 polymer ?
#
loop_
_entity_poly.entity_id
_entity_poly.type
_entity_poly.pdbx_seq_one_letter_code
_entity_poly.pdbx_strand_id
1 'polypeptide(L)'
;MADDAGRDARIELAATVCVAKFKNQVGYEKTLADLTAEDSWARDDFLANGGWATLVGMDEPVQGAAVRCADMLADMKDAVTKASGDDTAVGSKS
;
A
#
# COMPACT_ATOMS: atom_id res chain seq x y z
N MET A 1 -15.43 -21.88 -4.60
CA MET A 1 -15.96 -21.75 -3.23
C MET A 1 -15.09 -22.56 -2.28
N ALA A 2 -14.78 -22.07 -1.08
CA ALA A 2 -13.67 -22.48 -0.20
C ALA A 2 -12.27 -22.20 -0.75
N ASP A 3 -11.91 -22.71 -1.94
CA ASP A 3 -10.60 -22.43 -2.56
C ASP A 3 -10.41 -20.94 -2.86
N ASP A 4 -11.43 -20.28 -3.39
CA ASP A 4 -11.40 -18.83 -3.65
C ASP A 4 -11.20 -18.03 -2.35
N ALA A 5 -11.94 -18.37 -1.30
CA ALA A 5 -11.81 -17.71 0.01
C ALA A 5 -10.42 -17.94 0.61
N GLY A 6 -9.84 -19.13 0.43
CA GLY A 6 -8.48 -19.44 0.86
C GLY A 6 -7.42 -18.63 0.09
N ARG A 7 -7.61 -18.45 -1.22
CA ARG A 7 -6.75 -17.58 -2.05
C ARG A 7 -6.86 -16.13 -1.61
N ASP A 8 -8.08 -15.61 -1.45
CA ASP A 8 -8.32 -14.22 -1.08
C ASP A 8 -7.73 -13.91 0.30
N ALA A 9 -7.88 -14.81 1.27
CA ALA A 9 -7.27 -14.65 2.59
C ALA A 9 -5.74 -14.59 2.54
N ARG A 10 -5.09 -15.36 1.65
CA ARG A 10 -3.64 -15.30 1.45
C ARG A 10 -3.21 -13.99 0.80
N ILE A 11 -3.98 -13.49 -0.17
CA ILE A 11 -3.74 -12.21 -0.83
C ILE A 11 -3.83 -11.07 0.18
N GLU A 12 -4.91 -11.01 0.97
CA GLU A 12 -5.10 -9.97 1.99
C GLU A 12 -4.01 -10.00 3.06
N LEU A 13 -3.61 -11.18 3.53
CA LEU A 13 -2.50 -11.32 4.48
C LEU A 13 -1.19 -10.81 3.88
N ALA A 14 -0.84 -11.25 2.67
CA ALA A 14 0.39 -10.86 2.01
C ALA A 14 0.43 -9.35 1.70
N ALA A 15 -0.70 -8.78 1.27
CA ALA A 15 -0.85 -7.34 1.06
C ALA A 15 -0.68 -6.55 2.36
N THR A 16 -1.26 -7.01 3.46
CA THR A 16 -1.12 -6.38 4.78
C THR A 16 0.36 -6.38 5.24
N VAL A 17 1.07 -7.48 5.03
CA VAL A 17 2.52 -7.56 5.31
C VAL A 17 3.31 -6.62 4.39
N CYS A 18 2.95 -6.55 3.11
CA CYS A 18 3.56 -5.62 2.16
C CYS A 18 3.44 -4.16 2.64
N VAL A 19 2.25 -3.72 3.04
CA VAL A 19 2.04 -2.37 3.60
C VAL A 19 2.90 -2.13 4.85
N ALA A 20 2.95 -3.11 5.76
CA ALA A 20 3.77 -3.01 6.97
C ALA A 20 5.27 -2.89 6.64
N LYS A 21 5.77 -3.70 5.69
CA LYS A 21 7.17 -3.62 5.24
C LYS A 21 7.47 -2.28 4.58
N PHE A 22 6.57 -1.82 3.70
CA PHE A 22 6.70 -0.54 2.99
C PHE A 22 6.79 0.64 3.96
N LYS A 23 5.93 0.70 4.98
CA LYS A 23 5.92 1.80 5.97
C LYS A 23 7.11 1.78 6.94
N ASN A 24 7.77 0.63 7.12
CA ASN A 24 8.91 0.52 8.01
C ASN A 24 10.23 0.99 7.39
N GLN A 25 10.26 1.29 6.09
CA GLN A 25 11.45 1.83 5.45
C GLN A 25 11.65 3.32 5.78
N VAL A 26 12.91 3.75 5.79
CA VAL A 26 13.25 5.15 5.94
C VAL A 26 12.78 5.92 4.71
N GLY A 27 12.02 7.01 4.92
CA GLY A 27 11.52 7.86 3.83
C GLY A 27 10.39 7.23 3.00
N TYR A 28 9.57 6.36 3.61
CA TYR A 28 8.44 5.73 2.94
C TYR A 28 7.48 6.74 2.28
N GLU A 29 7.38 7.97 2.78
CA GLU A 29 6.53 9.02 2.22
C GLU A 29 6.95 9.40 0.80
N LYS A 30 8.27 9.47 0.55
CA LYS A 30 8.79 9.72 -0.79
C LYS A 30 8.49 8.54 -1.72
N THR A 31 8.77 7.32 -1.26
CA THR A 31 8.48 6.11 -2.05
C THR A 31 6.98 5.96 -2.31
N LEU A 32 6.13 6.37 -1.37
CA LEU A 32 4.68 6.38 -1.55
C LEU A 32 4.27 7.37 -2.63
N ALA A 33 4.87 8.58 -2.62
CA ALA A 33 4.64 9.56 -3.68
C ALA A 33 5.04 9.00 -5.05
N ASP A 34 6.23 8.39 -5.15
CA ASP A 34 6.73 7.76 -6.36
C ASP A 34 5.77 6.64 -6.83
N LEU A 35 5.37 5.71 -5.94
CA LEU A 35 4.37 4.66 -6.23
C LEU A 35 3.04 5.24 -6.75
N THR A 36 2.53 6.30 -6.13
CA THR A 36 1.24 6.90 -6.54
C THR A 36 1.34 7.71 -7.83
N ALA A 37 2.55 8.11 -8.23
CA ALA A 37 2.80 8.76 -9.50
C ALA A 37 2.91 7.76 -10.66
N GLU A 38 3.25 6.50 -10.36
CA GLU A 38 3.21 5.41 -11.35
C GLU A 38 1.77 5.15 -11.82
N ASP A 39 1.69 4.73 -13.09
CA ASP A 39 0.45 4.22 -13.66
C ASP A 39 -0.06 3.02 -12.86
N SER A 40 -1.38 2.86 -12.75
CA SER A 40 -1.99 1.79 -11.94
C SER A 40 -1.53 0.39 -12.34
N TRP A 41 -1.22 0.16 -13.61
CA TRP A 41 -0.75 -1.11 -14.15
C TRP A 41 0.73 -1.41 -13.83
N ALA A 42 1.52 -0.41 -13.40
CA ALA A 42 2.95 -0.55 -13.09
C ALA A 42 3.22 -0.62 -11.58
N ARG A 43 2.21 -0.35 -10.75
CA ARG A 43 2.35 -0.30 -9.28
C ARG A 43 2.63 -1.65 -8.65
N ASP A 44 2.08 -2.73 -9.21
CA ASP A 44 2.34 -4.07 -8.73
C ASP A 44 3.80 -4.48 -8.99
N ASP A 45 4.31 -4.22 -10.18
CA ASP A 45 5.73 -4.41 -10.52
C ASP A 45 6.65 -3.55 -9.66
N PHE A 46 6.29 -2.28 -9.43
CA PHE A 46 7.04 -1.41 -8.50
C PHE A 46 7.15 -2.04 -7.11
N LEU A 47 6.04 -2.57 -6.58
CA LEU A 47 5.99 -3.17 -5.25
C LEU A 47 6.72 -4.52 -5.16
N ALA A 48 6.65 -5.32 -6.24
CA ALA A 48 7.35 -6.59 -6.36
C ALA A 48 8.87 -6.38 -6.47
N ASN A 49 9.31 -5.46 -7.34
CA ASN A 49 10.72 -5.14 -7.57
C ASN A 49 11.39 -4.50 -6.35
N GLY A 50 10.64 -3.72 -5.56
CA GLY A 50 11.14 -3.22 -4.26
C GLY A 50 11.13 -4.26 -3.13
N GLY A 51 10.66 -5.48 -3.39
CA GLY A 51 10.72 -6.60 -2.44
C GLY A 51 9.71 -6.52 -1.29
N TRP A 52 8.72 -5.64 -1.38
CA TRP A 52 7.69 -5.49 -0.33
C TRP A 52 6.59 -6.54 -0.47
N ALA A 53 6.22 -6.90 -1.69
CA ALA A 53 5.16 -7.89 -1.96
C ALA A 53 5.59 -9.35 -1.71
N THR A 54 6.89 -9.64 -1.67
CA THR A 54 7.40 -10.99 -1.40
C THR A 54 7.58 -11.22 0.10
N LEU A 55 6.99 -12.30 0.61
CA LEU A 55 7.11 -12.69 2.01
C LEU A 55 8.49 -13.29 2.28
N VAL A 56 8.99 -13.14 3.51
CA VAL A 56 10.28 -13.71 3.91
C VAL A 56 10.23 -15.23 3.78
N GLY A 57 11.24 -15.80 3.12
CA GLY A 57 11.32 -17.24 2.86
C GLY A 57 10.53 -17.71 1.63
N MET A 58 9.99 -16.79 0.82
CA MET A 58 9.41 -17.09 -0.48
C MET A 58 10.28 -16.51 -1.61
N ASP A 59 10.34 -17.21 -2.73
CA ASP A 59 11.05 -16.75 -3.93
C ASP A 59 10.18 -15.81 -4.78
N GLU A 60 8.87 -16.02 -4.78
CA GLU A 60 7.89 -15.26 -5.56
C GLU A 60 6.79 -14.66 -4.66
N PRO A 61 6.23 -13.50 -5.03
CA PRO A 61 5.11 -12.91 -4.30
C PRO A 61 3.85 -13.77 -4.46
N VAL A 62 2.95 -13.68 -3.48
CA VAL A 62 1.61 -14.23 -3.62
C VAL A 62 0.89 -13.48 -4.76
N GLN A 63 0.41 -14.21 -5.76
CA GLN A 63 -0.26 -13.61 -6.91
C GLN A 63 -1.43 -12.72 -6.47
N GLY A 64 -1.43 -11.45 -6.90
CA GLY A 64 -2.43 -10.44 -6.53
C GLY A 64 -2.12 -9.66 -5.25
N ALA A 65 -1.14 -10.08 -4.45
CA ALA A 65 -0.77 -9.36 -3.22
C ALA A 65 -0.19 -7.97 -3.49
N ALA A 66 0.61 -7.82 -4.55
CA ALA A 66 1.19 -6.53 -4.93
C ALA A 66 0.10 -5.53 -5.38
N VAL A 67 -0.85 -5.97 -6.21
CA VAL A 67 -2.02 -5.18 -6.61
C VAL A 67 -2.80 -4.74 -5.38
N ARG A 68 -3.17 -5.68 -4.51
CA ARG A 68 -3.95 -5.37 -3.30
C ARG A 68 -3.20 -4.45 -2.34
N CYS A 69 -1.88 -4.60 -2.23
CA CYS A 69 -1.03 -3.70 -1.45
C CYS A 69 -1.01 -2.28 -2.02
N ALA A 70 -0.93 -2.13 -3.35
CA ALA A 70 -1.00 -0.83 -4.01
C ALA A 70 -2.33 -0.12 -3.71
N ASP A 71 -3.45 -0.83 -3.76
CA ASP A 71 -4.77 -0.30 -3.43
C ASP A 71 -4.82 0.20 -1.97
N MET A 72 -4.35 -0.61 -1.02
CA MET A 72 -4.30 -0.21 0.39
C MET A 72 -3.44 1.04 0.62
N LEU A 73 -2.29 1.16 -0.05
CA LEU A 73 -1.40 2.30 0.06
C LEU A 73 -2.00 3.57 -0.56
N ALA A 74 -2.70 3.44 -1.68
CA ALA A 74 -3.44 4.54 -2.29
C ALA A 74 -4.56 5.04 -1.38
N ASP A 75 -5.38 4.13 -0.84
CA ASP A 75 -6.46 4.46 0.11
C ASP A 75 -5.91 5.17 1.36
N MET A 76 -4.77 4.73 1.89
CA MET A 76 -4.11 5.37 3.03
C MET A 76 -3.62 6.78 2.70
N LYS A 77 -3.05 7.00 1.51
CA LYS A 77 -2.64 8.35 1.07
C LYS A 77 -3.85 9.27 1.05
N ASP A 78 -4.97 8.84 0.50
CA ASP A 78 -6.20 9.65 0.44
C ASP A 78 -6.74 9.96 1.85
N ALA A 79 -6.70 8.99 2.76
CA ALA A 79 -7.08 9.20 4.15
C ALA A 79 -6.18 10.22 4.88
N VAL A 80 -4.85 10.14 4.69
CA VAL A 80 -3.90 11.09 5.29
C VAL A 80 -4.07 12.49 4.71
N THR A 81 -4.30 12.59 3.40
CA THR A 81 -4.50 13.88 2.73
C THR A 81 -5.78 14.57 3.21
N LYS A 82 -6.84 13.78 3.49
CA LYS A 82 -8.08 14.27 4.07
C LYS A 82 -7.94 14.68 5.54
N ALA A 83 -7.16 13.93 6.34
CA ALA A 83 -6.91 14.27 7.75
C ALA A 83 -5.99 15.49 7.91
N SER A 84 -5.07 15.73 6.97
CA SER A 84 -4.15 16.88 6.99
C SER A 84 -4.78 18.19 6.49
N GLY A 85 -5.99 18.14 5.93
CA GLY A 85 -6.73 19.32 5.42
C GLY A 85 -7.66 19.98 6.44
N ASP A 86 -7.79 19.44 7.66
CA ASP A 86 -8.68 19.91 8.71
C ASP A 86 -7.90 20.57 9.87
N ASP A 87 -6.82 21.30 9.58
CA ASP A 87 -6.08 22.11 10.58
C ASP A 87 -5.81 23.52 10.03
N THR A 88 -6.78 24.10 9.34
CA THR A 88 -6.75 25.53 8.93
C THR A 88 -8.12 26.20 9.12
N ALA A 89 -8.74 25.96 10.27
CA ALA A 89 -9.86 26.76 10.75
C ALA A 89 -9.73 27.11 12.24
N VAL A 90 -8.51 27.42 12.71
CA VAL A 90 -8.33 28.27 13.89
C VAL A 90 -8.09 29.70 13.41
N GLY A 91 -9.10 30.57 13.54
CA GLY A 91 -8.95 31.98 13.16
C GLY A 91 -10.25 32.79 13.08
N SER A 92 -10.66 33.31 14.24
CA SER A 92 -11.26 34.63 14.44
C SER A 92 -12.51 35.05 13.64
N LYS A 93 -13.63 35.20 14.35
CA LYS A 93 -14.46 36.40 14.22
C LYS A 93 -14.78 36.98 15.60
N SER A 94 -14.30 38.22 15.80
CA SER A 94 -14.67 39.17 16.86
C SER A 94 -16.14 39.55 16.81
#